data_AF-R6YFB2-F1
#
_entry.id   AF-R6YFB2-F1
#
_cell.length_a   1.000
_cell.length_b   1.000
_cell.length_c   1.000
_cell.angle_alpha   90.00
_cell.angle_beta   90.00
_cell.angle_gamma   90.00
#
_symmetry.space_group_name_H-M   'P 1'
#
loop_
_entity.id
_entity.type
_entity.pdbx_description
1 polymer ?
#
loop_
_entity_poly.entity_id
_entity_poly.type
_entity_poly.pdbx_seq_one_letter_code
_entity_poly.pdbx_strand_id
1 'polypeptide(L)'
;MRYIQGDHAIPVDLSRHSDAIDTIFRALRDSGKALEVNTSGYRQKIGRPLPDLPLVRRYRELGGELITLGSDAHSTADLGRGIQEGMEMLREAGFRYFALYEQHKPILLPLE
;
A
#
# COMPACT_ATOMS: atom_id res chain seq x y z
N MET A 1 -11.74 9.74 7.31
CA MET A 1 -11.21 11.06 6.93
C MET A 1 -10.60 11.06 5.51
N ARG A 2 -9.67 10.18 5.13
CA ARG A 2 -9.00 10.22 3.80
C ARG A 2 -9.89 10.25 2.55
N TYR A 3 -11.05 9.58 2.55
CA TYR A 3 -11.99 9.57 1.41
C TYR A 3 -12.66 10.92 1.15
N ILE A 4 -12.66 11.83 2.13
CA ILE A 4 -13.17 13.21 1.99
C ILE A 4 -12.48 13.98 0.86
N GLN A 5 -11.24 13.59 0.52
CA GLN A 5 -10.49 14.14 -0.62
C GLN A 5 -11.15 13.81 -1.95
N GLY A 6 -11.68 12.59 -2.12
CA GLY A 6 -12.39 12.19 -3.33
C GLY A 6 -13.87 12.59 -3.29
N ASP A 7 -14.52 12.43 -2.15
CA ASP A 7 -15.97 12.63 -2.02
C ASP A 7 -16.38 14.11 -1.95
N HIS A 8 -15.55 14.94 -1.33
CA HIS A 8 -15.86 16.34 -1.04
C HIS A 8 -14.76 17.31 -1.45
N ALA A 9 -13.69 16.84 -2.12
CA ALA A 9 -12.53 17.66 -2.52
C ALA A 9 -11.86 18.40 -1.35
N ILE A 10 -11.98 17.89 -0.12
CA ILE A 10 -11.34 18.48 1.05
C ILE A 10 -9.93 17.86 1.19
N PRO A 11 -8.85 18.65 1.03
CA PRO A 11 -7.49 18.12 1.09
C PRO A 11 -7.16 17.62 2.49
N VAL A 12 -6.44 16.51 2.58
CA VAL A 12 -5.91 15.98 3.84
C VAL A 12 -4.39 15.99 3.75
N ASP A 13 -3.78 16.91 4.49
CA ASP A 13 -2.33 16.97 4.62
C ASP A 13 -1.83 16.11 5.80
N LEU A 14 -0.95 15.17 5.48
CA LEU A 14 -0.31 14.25 6.43
C LEU A 14 1.11 14.68 6.81
N SER A 15 1.64 15.79 6.25
CA SER A 15 3.01 16.26 6.48
C SER A 15 3.34 16.41 7.97
N ARG A 16 2.42 16.98 8.76
CA ARG A 16 2.52 17.12 10.22
C ARG A 16 2.59 15.80 11.00
N HIS A 17 2.37 14.67 10.34
CA HIS A 17 2.41 13.33 10.92
C HIS A 17 3.56 12.49 10.35
N SER A 18 4.50 13.09 9.60
CA SER A 18 5.64 12.38 8.98
C SER A 18 6.40 11.54 9.99
N ASP A 19 6.72 12.08 11.16
CA ASP A 19 7.52 11.39 12.17
C ASP A 19 6.78 10.19 12.77
N ALA A 20 5.46 10.30 12.94
CA ALA A 20 4.62 9.22 13.41
C ALA A 20 4.51 8.10 12.36
N ILE A 21 4.32 8.48 11.09
CA ILE A 21 4.27 7.54 9.96
C ILE A 21 5.60 6.79 9.82
N ASP A 22 6.71 7.52 9.83
CA ASP A 22 8.06 6.97 9.78
C ASP A 22 8.33 5.99 10.94
N THR A 23 7.80 6.30 12.13
CA THR A 23 7.89 5.43 13.30
C THR A 23 7.09 4.13 13.12
N ILE A 24 5.89 4.21 12.55
CA ILE A 24 5.08 3.03 12.21
C ILE A 24 5.80 2.19 11.15
N PHE A 25 6.35 2.81 10.12
CA PHE A 25 7.09 2.11 9.06
C PHE A 25 8.34 1.39 9.59
N ARG A 26 9.12 2.03 10.46
CA ARG A 26 10.24 1.37 11.15
C ARG A 26 9.76 0.20 12.01
N ALA A 27 8.66 0.37 12.75
CA ALA A 27 8.10 -0.71 13.56
C ALA A 27 7.64 -1.91 12.71
N LEU A 28 7.02 -1.68 11.55
CA LEU A 28 6.64 -2.75 10.61
C LEU A 28 7.87 -3.52 10.11
N ARG A 29 8.90 -2.78 9.66
CA ARG A 29 10.17 -3.35 9.21
C ARG A 29 10.81 -4.20 10.32
N ASP A 30 10.97 -3.64 11.51
CA ASP A 30 11.70 -4.28 12.62
C ASP A 30 10.94 -5.48 13.19
N SER A 31 9.61 -5.51 13.07
CA SER A 31 8.77 -6.63 13.51
C SER A 31 8.54 -7.70 12.43
N GLY A 32 9.12 -7.54 11.23
CA GLY A 32 8.94 -8.47 10.11
C GLY A 32 7.48 -8.53 9.62
N LYS A 33 6.76 -7.42 9.70
CA LYS A 33 5.37 -7.30 9.25
C LYS A 33 5.31 -6.61 7.91
N ALA A 34 4.45 -7.11 7.02
CA ALA A 34 4.22 -6.50 5.74
C ALA A 34 3.34 -5.24 5.86
N LEU A 35 3.65 -4.23 5.05
CA LEU A 35 2.72 -3.14 4.76
C LEU A 35 1.75 -3.59 3.67
N GLU A 36 0.45 -3.48 3.89
CA GLU A 36 -0.54 -3.70 2.81
C GLU A 36 -0.69 -2.44 1.97
N VAL A 37 -0.63 -2.60 0.65
CA VAL A 37 -1.15 -1.65 -0.33
C VAL A 37 -2.54 -2.12 -0.78
N ASN A 38 -3.55 -1.41 -0.29
CA ASN A 38 -4.94 -1.67 -0.61
C ASN A 38 -5.35 -0.93 -1.88
N THR A 39 -5.72 -1.67 -2.93
CA THR A 39 -6.03 -1.15 -4.27
C THR A 39 -7.49 -0.75 -4.43
N SER A 40 -8.33 -0.92 -3.40
CA SER A 40 -9.74 -0.49 -3.46
C SER A 40 -9.90 1.02 -3.67
N GLY A 41 -8.92 1.82 -3.27
CA GLY A 41 -8.93 3.26 -3.46
C GLY A 41 -8.97 3.69 -4.93
N TYR A 42 -8.48 2.86 -5.87
CA TYR A 42 -8.63 3.12 -7.32
C TYR A 42 -10.08 3.09 -7.78
N ARG A 43 -10.95 2.31 -7.12
CA ARG A 43 -12.38 2.20 -7.46
C ARG A 43 -13.21 3.32 -6.84
N GLN A 44 -12.66 4.00 -5.86
CA GLN A 44 -13.31 5.08 -5.13
C GLN A 44 -12.94 6.43 -5.75
N LYS A 45 -13.67 7.49 -5.40
CA LYS A 45 -13.39 8.85 -5.92
C LYS A 45 -12.00 9.37 -5.55
N ILE A 46 -11.33 8.77 -4.57
CA ILE A 46 -9.95 9.12 -4.19
C ILE A 46 -8.93 8.72 -5.28
N GLY A 47 -9.25 7.73 -6.13
CA GLY A 47 -8.52 7.42 -7.36
C GLY A 47 -7.08 6.92 -7.20
N ARG A 48 -6.66 6.51 -6.00
CA ARG A 48 -5.29 6.07 -5.70
C ARG A 48 -5.30 4.95 -4.64
N PRO A 49 -4.25 4.11 -4.54
CA PRO A 49 -4.22 3.04 -3.56
C PRO A 49 -3.98 3.61 -2.15
N LEU A 50 -4.12 2.76 -1.15
CA LEU A 50 -3.98 3.11 0.25
C LEU A 50 -2.99 2.16 0.94
N PRO A 51 -1.79 2.60 1.34
CA PRO A 51 -1.20 3.92 1.12
C PRO A 51 -0.90 4.19 -0.37
N ASP A 52 -0.66 5.46 -0.70
CA ASP A 52 -0.30 5.91 -2.05
C ASP A 52 1.21 5.86 -2.28
N LEU A 53 1.61 6.11 -3.52
CA LEU A 53 3.00 5.98 -3.98
C LEU A 53 4.03 6.74 -3.12
N PRO A 54 3.84 8.01 -2.72
CA PRO A 54 4.80 8.71 -1.85
C PRO A 54 5.04 7.99 -0.51
N LEU A 55 3.98 7.48 0.11
CA LEU A 55 4.09 6.74 1.38
C LEU A 55 4.75 5.37 1.18
N VAL A 56 4.44 4.68 0.08
CA VAL A 56 5.05 3.38 -0.25
C VAL A 56 6.55 3.54 -0.56
N ARG A 57 6.92 4.58 -1.31
CA ARG A 57 8.33 4.97 -1.51
C ARG A 57 9.02 5.25 -0.20
N ARG A 58 8.37 6.02 0.69
CA ARG A 58 8.93 6.33 2.00
C ARG A 58 9.20 5.07 2.84
N TYR A 59 8.27 4.12 2.83
CA TYR A 59 8.48 2.82 3.49
C TYR A 59 9.70 2.09 2.91
N ARG A 60 9.88 2.11 1.58
CA ARG A 60 11.06 1.53 0.92
C ARG A 60 12.37 2.24 1.32
N GLU A 61 12.39 3.57 1.32
CA GLU A 61 13.55 4.39 1.73
C GLU A 61 14.00 4.11 3.16
N LEU A 62 13.06 3.81 4.06
CA LEU A 62 13.34 3.43 5.45
C LEU A 62 13.80 1.97 5.61
N GLY A 63 14.00 1.24 4.51
CA GLY A 63 14.45 -0.16 4.50
C GLY A 63 13.32 -1.17 4.66
N GLY A 64 12.07 -0.78 4.44
CA GLY A 64 10.95 -1.72 4.33
C GLY A 64 11.12 -2.66 3.15
N GLU A 65 10.82 -3.95 3.35
CA GLU A 65 10.95 -4.99 2.32
C GLU A 65 9.66 -5.80 2.13
N LEU A 66 8.96 -6.12 3.23
CA LEU A 66 7.71 -6.87 3.18
C LEU A 66 6.56 -5.94 2.84
N ILE A 67 5.92 -6.21 1.70
CA ILE A 67 4.78 -5.45 1.17
C ILE A 67 3.78 -6.41 0.54
N THR A 68 2.48 -6.22 0.77
CA THR A 68 1.40 -7.02 0.17
C THR A 68 0.48 -6.16 -0.67
N LEU A 69 -0.32 -6.79 -1.52
CA LEU A 69 -1.38 -6.16 -2.30
C LEU A 69 -2.73 -6.77 -1.93
N GLY A 70 -3.74 -5.93 -1.74
CA GLY A 70 -5.08 -6.33 -1.37
C GLY A 70 -6.15 -5.57 -2.14
N SER A 71 -7.06 -6.28 -2.80
CA SER A 71 -8.17 -5.63 -3.53
C SER A 71 -9.31 -5.16 -2.63
N ASP A 72 -9.38 -5.67 -1.40
CA ASP A 72 -10.47 -5.40 -0.44
C ASP A 72 -11.85 -5.62 -1.08
N ALA A 73 -11.96 -6.73 -1.82
CA ALA A 73 -13.13 -7.08 -2.58
C ALA A 73 -14.26 -7.56 -1.66
N HIS A 74 -15.41 -6.92 -1.76
CA HIS A 74 -16.64 -7.32 -1.09
C HIS A 74 -17.66 -7.94 -2.07
N SER A 75 -17.27 -8.07 -3.34
CA SER A 75 -18.05 -8.68 -4.42
C SER A 75 -17.10 -9.43 -5.37
N THR A 76 -17.63 -10.40 -6.12
CA THR A 76 -16.84 -11.13 -7.13
C THR A 76 -16.35 -10.23 -8.26
N ALA A 77 -17.08 -9.16 -8.58
CA ALA A 77 -16.70 -8.19 -9.60
C ALA A 77 -15.47 -7.35 -9.22
N ASP A 78 -15.18 -7.23 -7.92
CA ASP A 78 -14.03 -6.47 -7.41
C ASP A 78 -12.82 -7.35 -7.10
N LEU A 79 -12.94 -8.68 -7.23
CA LEU A 79 -11.87 -9.62 -6.94
C LEU A 79 -10.65 -9.32 -7.82
N GLY A 80 -9.53 -9.01 -7.18
CA GLY A 80 -8.27 -8.70 -7.87
C GLY A 80 -8.24 -7.34 -8.57
N ARG A 81 -9.30 -6.53 -8.46
CA ARG A 81 -9.38 -5.25 -9.15
C ARG A 81 -8.35 -4.25 -8.60
N GLY A 82 -7.58 -3.64 -9.49
CA GLY A 82 -6.53 -2.68 -9.15
C GLY A 82 -5.18 -3.32 -8.78
N ILE A 83 -5.07 -4.66 -8.74
CA ILE A 83 -3.83 -5.35 -8.34
C ILE A 83 -2.71 -5.10 -9.35
N GLN A 84 -3.00 -5.07 -10.65
CA GLN A 84 -2.02 -4.79 -11.70
C GLN A 84 -1.43 -3.38 -11.54
N GLU A 85 -2.29 -2.38 -11.38
CA GLU A 85 -1.91 -0.99 -11.13
C GLU A 85 -1.14 -0.86 -9.80
N GLY A 86 -1.50 -1.67 -8.80
CA GLY A 86 -0.75 -1.81 -7.55
C GLY A 86 0.67 -2.33 -7.78
N MET A 87 0.85 -3.40 -8.56
CA MET A 87 2.18 -3.96 -8.89
C MET A 87 3.05 -2.95 -9.64
N GLU A 88 2.48 -2.21 -10.59
CA GLU A 88 3.17 -1.15 -11.31
C GLU A 88 3.67 -0.04 -10.36
N MET A 89 2.82 0.39 -9.42
CA MET A 89 3.18 1.36 -8.39
C MET A 89 4.28 0.84 -7.47
N LEU A 90 4.25 -0.45 -7.09
CA LEU A 90 5.33 -1.07 -6.31
C LEU A 90 6.67 -1.07 -7.07
N ARG A 91 6.66 -1.37 -8.37
CA ARG A 91 7.85 -1.26 -9.22
C ARG A 91 8.36 0.19 -9.25
N GLU A 92 7.46 1.15 -9.42
CA GLU A 92 7.79 2.59 -9.40
C GLU A 92 8.33 3.08 -8.04
N ALA A 93 7.98 2.38 -6.96
CA ALA A 93 8.49 2.64 -5.61
C ALA A 93 9.83 1.94 -5.31
N GLY A 94 10.36 1.12 -6.23
CA GLY A 94 11.64 0.43 -6.08
C GLY A 94 11.56 -0.94 -5.39
N PHE A 95 10.38 -1.56 -5.35
CA PHE A 95 10.24 -2.96 -4.97
C PHE A 95 10.51 -3.87 -6.18
N ARG A 96 11.04 -5.07 -5.89
CA ARG A 96 11.27 -6.14 -6.89
C ARG A 96 10.35 -7.35 -6.69
N TYR A 97 9.78 -7.44 -5.49
CA TYR A 97 8.94 -8.56 -5.06
C TYR A 97 7.80 -8.00 -4.20
N PHE A 98 6.72 -8.77 -4.12
CA PHE A 98 5.68 -8.60 -3.10
C PHE A 98 5.54 -9.91 -2.31
N ALA A 99 5.01 -9.82 -1.09
CA ALA A 99 4.79 -10.96 -0.22
C ALA A 99 3.37 -11.50 -0.37
N LEU A 100 3.26 -12.80 -0.62
CA LEU A 100 2.09 -13.61 -0.34
C LEU A 100 2.31 -14.31 1.01
N TYR A 101 1.25 -14.57 1.77
CA TYR A 101 1.38 -15.34 3.01
C TYR A 101 0.69 -16.69 2.88
N GLU A 102 1.42 -17.76 3.19
CA GLU A 102 0.89 -19.12 3.34
C GLU A 102 1.27 -19.61 4.73
N GLN A 103 0.29 -20.09 5.51
CA GLN A 103 0.53 -20.56 6.90
C GLN A 103 1.32 -19.56 7.75
N HIS A 104 1.01 -18.27 7.62
CA HIS A 104 1.69 -17.14 8.28
C HIS A 104 3.18 -16.96 7.92
N LYS A 105 3.66 -17.62 6.87
CA LYS A 105 5.02 -17.45 6.33
C LYS A 105 4.98 -16.64 5.03
N PRO A 106 5.83 -15.61 4.88
CA PRO A 106 5.89 -14.84 3.64
C PRO A 106 6.58 -15.65 2.54
N ILE A 107 5.97 -15.67 1.36
CA ILE A 107 6.51 -16.15 0.10
C ILE A 107 6.68 -14.92 -0.78
N LEU A 108 7.91 -14.63 -1.19
CA LEU A 108 8.22 -13.49 -2.05
C LEU A 108 8.05 -13.87 -3.51
N LEU A 109 7.15 -13.19 -4.21
CA LEU A 109 6.90 -13.36 -5.63
C LEU A 109 7.41 -12.14 -6.41
N PRO A 110 8.03 -12.32 -7.59
CA PRO A 110 8.55 -11.22 -8.37
C PRO A 110 7.42 -10.29 -8.85
N LEU A 111 7.73 -9.01 -8.96
CA LEU A 111 6.90 -8.05 -9.68
C LEU A 111 7.27 -8.13 -11.16
N GLU A 112 6.43 -8.78 -11.95
CA GLU A 112 6.54 -8.84 -13.43
C GLU A 112 6.17 -7.50 -14.10
#